data_AF-A0A1H8WUC2-F1
#
_entry.id   AF-A0A1H8WUC2-F1
#
_cell.length_a   1.000
_cell.length_b   1.000
_cell.length_c   1.000
_cell.angle_alpha   90.00
_cell.angle_beta   90.00
_cell.angle_gamma   90.00
#
_symmetry.space_group_name_H-M   'P 1'
#
loop_
_entity.id
_entity.type
_entity.pdbx_description
1 polymer ?
#
loop_
_entity_poly.entity_id
_entity_poly.type
_entity_poly.pdbx_seq_one_letter_code
_entity_poly.pdbx_strand_id
1 'polypeptide(L)'
;MTFDPFGDFETQGYLRNFANEKDLEIVRRLEHTSFASGLPEAFARLADVDVIRYDHVLETHRILFDAIYPWAGQDRTQTAPDLAVSKAGGHGPTRPNTCSP
;
A
#
# COMPACT_ATOMS: atom_id res chain seq x y z
N MET A 1 -13.72 2.71 13.89
CA MET A 1 -12.35 3.27 13.85
C MET A 1 -11.99 3.44 12.39
N THR A 2 -11.69 4.67 11.96
CA THR A 2 -11.21 4.95 10.60
C THR A 2 -9.73 4.66 10.55
N PHE A 3 -9.29 3.87 9.57
CA PHE A 3 -7.87 3.61 9.34
C PHE A 3 -7.24 4.86 8.71
N ASP A 4 -6.43 5.59 9.47
CA ASP A 4 -5.75 6.81 9.02
C ASP A 4 -4.23 6.65 9.15
N PRO A 5 -3.58 5.97 8.18
CA PRO A 5 -2.14 5.78 8.17
C PRO A 5 -1.34 7.08 7.98
N PHE A 6 -1.93 8.09 7.34
CA PHE A 6 -1.23 9.33 6.99
C PHE A 6 -1.40 10.44 8.03
N GLY A 7 -2.37 10.31 8.93
CA GLY A 7 -2.65 11.26 10.00
C GLY A 7 -3.31 12.56 9.52
N ASP A 8 -3.80 12.59 8.29
CA ASP A 8 -4.34 13.78 7.64
C ASP A 8 -5.73 13.57 7.03
N PHE A 9 -6.45 12.55 7.52
CA PHE A 9 -7.82 12.21 7.12
C PHE A 9 -8.75 13.43 7.06
N GLU A 10 -8.66 14.32 8.05
CA GLU A 10 -9.53 15.50 8.12
C GLU A 10 -9.32 16.48 6.98
N THR A 11 -8.10 16.55 6.44
CA THR A 11 -7.71 17.53 5.42
C THR A 11 -7.58 16.94 4.02
N GLN A 12 -7.33 15.63 3.91
CA GLN A 12 -7.05 14.96 2.64
C GLN A 12 -8.03 13.81 2.33
N GLY A 13 -9.05 13.62 3.18
CA GLY A 13 -10.00 12.53 3.06
C GLY A 13 -9.37 11.17 3.38
N TYR A 14 -10.11 10.11 3.10
CA TYR A 14 -9.62 8.75 3.29
C TYR A 14 -8.43 8.46 2.38
N LEU A 15 -7.29 8.10 2.98
CA LEU A 15 -6.05 7.72 2.28
C LEU A 15 -5.53 8.74 1.24
N ARG A 16 -5.80 10.04 1.44
CA ARG A 16 -5.38 11.11 0.51
C ARG A 16 -5.90 10.91 -0.91
N ASN A 17 -7.18 10.55 -1.07
CA ASN A 17 -7.78 10.42 -2.40
C ASN A 17 -7.96 11.79 -3.07
N PHE A 18 -7.95 11.84 -4.40
CA PHE A 18 -8.07 13.11 -5.15
C PHE A 18 -9.34 13.90 -4.85
N ALA A 19 -10.43 13.24 -4.45
CA ALA A 19 -11.71 13.88 -4.14
C ALA A 19 -11.77 14.42 -2.70
N ASN A 20 -10.76 14.16 -1.87
CA ASN A 20 -10.80 14.34 -0.41
C ASN A 20 -12.05 13.71 0.25
N GLU A 21 -12.58 12.65 -0.37
CA GLU A 21 -13.79 11.98 0.10
C GLU A 21 -13.52 11.27 1.42
N LYS A 22 -14.45 11.39 2.37
CA LYS A 22 -14.36 10.83 3.71
C LYS A 22 -15.35 9.69 3.92
N ASP A 23 -16.42 9.64 3.13
CA ASP A 23 -17.41 8.57 3.18
C ASP A 23 -16.82 7.27 2.62
N LEU A 24 -16.68 6.27 3.50
CA LEU A 24 -16.09 4.98 3.17
C LEU A 24 -16.92 4.19 2.14
N GLU A 25 -18.23 4.36 2.08
CA GLU A 25 -19.06 3.68 1.07
C GLU A 25 -18.81 4.27 -0.31
N ILE A 26 -18.68 5.60 -0.39
CA ILE A 26 -18.34 6.30 -1.63
C ILE A 26 -16.94 5.91 -2.10
N VAL A 27 -15.94 6.01 -1.22
CA VAL A 27 -14.55 5.63 -1.54
C VAL A 27 -14.48 4.19 -2.02
N ARG A 28 -15.13 3.25 -1.30
CA ARG A 28 -15.14 1.83 -1.67
C ARG A 28 -15.72 1.61 -3.07
N ARG A 29 -16.79 2.33 -3.43
CA ARG A 29 -17.40 2.22 -4.76
C ARG A 29 -16.47 2.76 -5.85
N LEU A 30 -15.80 3.88 -5.57
CA LEU A 30 -14.83 4.49 -6.49
C LEU A 30 -13.61 3.57 -6.68
N GLU A 31 -13.05 3.05 -5.60
CA GLU A 31 -11.96 2.07 -5.62
C GLU A 31 -12.33 0.83 -6.43
N HIS A 32 -13.49 0.25 -6.17
CA HIS A 32 -13.96 -0.94 -6.89
C HIS A 32 -14.09 -0.68 -8.38
N THR A 33 -14.62 0.50 -8.75
CA THR A 33 -14.79 0.90 -10.15
C THR A 33 -13.43 1.07 -10.83
N SER A 34 -12.51 1.81 -10.22
CA SER A 34 -11.15 2.03 -10.71
C SER A 34 -10.40 0.71 -10.91
N PHE A 35 -10.45 -0.15 -9.89
CA PHE A 35 -9.82 -1.47 -9.92
C PHE A 35 -10.37 -2.31 -11.07
N ALA A 36 -11.70 -2.44 -11.16
CA ALA A 36 -12.34 -3.26 -12.18
C ALA A 36 -12.06 -2.75 -13.61
N SER A 37 -12.03 -1.44 -13.82
CA SER A 37 -11.71 -0.86 -15.13
C SER A 37 -10.24 -1.00 -15.52
N GLY A 38 -9.33 -1.04 -14.55
CA GLY A 38 -7.90 -1.20 -14.79
C GLY A 38 -7.45 -2.65 -15.04
N LEU A 39 -8.26 -3.65 -14.66
CA LEU A 39 -7.91 -5.07 -14.79
C LEU A 39 -7.49 -5.49 -16.21
N PRO A 40 -8.21 -5.12 -17.29
CA PRO A 40 -7.81 -5.49 -18.65
C PRO A 40 -6.41 -4.97 -19.03
N GLU A 41 -6.10 -3.72 -18.68
CA GLU A 41 -4.79 -3.13 -18.98
C GLU A 41 -3.69 -3.76 -18.11
N ALA A 42 -3.95 -3.93 -16.81
CA ALA A 42 -2.99 -4.56 -15.90
C ALA A 42 -2.62 -5.97 -16.36
N PHE A 43 -3.62 -6.77 -16.76
CA PHE A 43 -3.36 -8.10 -17.31
C PHE A 43 -2.63 -8.05 -18.65
N ALA A 44 -2.97 -7.12 -19.54
CA ALA A 44 -2.26 -6.96 -20.81
C ALA A 44 -0.77 -6.65 -20.58
N ARG A 45 -0.45 -5.77 -19.63
CA ARG A 45 0.95 -5.44 -19.28
C ARG A 45 1.70 -6.60 -18.65
N LEU A 46 1.06 -7.36 -17.77
CA LEU A 46 1.68 -8.52 -17.12
C LEU A 46 1.88 -9.70 -18.09
N ALA A 47 0.96 -9.88 -19.05
CA ALA A 47 1.05 -10.96 -20.04
C ALA A 47 2.22 -10.76 -21.03
N ASP A 48 2.68 -9.52 -21.22
CA ASP A 48 3.81 -9.17 -22.10
C ASP A 48 5.19 -9.36 -21.42
N VAL A 49 5.21 -9.83 -20.17
CA VAL A 49 6.43 -9.90 -19.35
C VAL A 49 6.80 -11.36 -19.06
N ASP A 50 8.01 -11.75 -19.45
CA ASP A 50 8.54 -13.10 -19.18
C ASP A 50 8.87 -13.35 -17.69
N VAL A 51 9.35 -12.32 -16.99
CA VAL A 51 9.72 -12.37 -15.56
C VAL A 51 9.16 -11.18 -14.81
N ILE A 52 8.24 -11.45 -13.89
CA ILE A 52 7.63 -10.42 -13.03
C ILE A 52 8.68 -9.90 -12.03
N ARG A 53 8.84 -8.58 -11.98
CA ARG A 53 9.74 -7.84 -11.10
C ARG A 53 8.95 -6.81 -10.29
N TYR A 54 9.59 -6.25 -9.28
CA TYR A 54 8.96 -5.27 -8.40
C TYR A 54 8.35 -4.08 -9.16
N ASP A 55 9.05 -3.56 -10.17
CA ASP A 55 8.55 -2.45 -10.99
C ASP A 55 7.23 -2.79 -11.70
N HIS A 56 7.01 -4.05 -12.09
CA HIS A 56 5.76 -4.49 -12.70
C HIS A 56 4.60 -4.54 -11.69
N VAL A 57 4.92 -4.79 -10.41
CA VAL A 57 3.95 -4.70 -9.31
C VAL A 57 3.56 -3.24 -9.08
N LEU A 58 4.54 -2.33 -9.07
CA LEU A 58 4.28 -0.88 -8.96
C LEU A 58 3.45 -0.36 -10.13
N GLU A 59 3.79 -0.72 -11.37
CA GLU A 59 3.03 -0.31 -12.54
C GLU A 59 1.61 -0.88 -12.53
N THR A 60 1.43 -2.14 -12.12
CA THR A 60 0.10 -2.73 -11.94
C THR A 60 -0.71 -1.97 -10.89
N HIS A 61 -0.09 -1.64 -9.76
CA HIS A 61 -0.75 -0.83 -8.73
C HIS A 61 -1.12 0.56 -9.26
N ARG A 62 -0.27 1.18 -10.07
CA ARG A 62 -0.58 2.45 -10.73
C ARG A 62 -1.84 2.31 -11.58
N ILE A 63 -1.86 1.38 -12.52
CA ILE A 63 -2.99 1.15 -13.44
C ILE A 63 -4.31 0.97 -12.69
N LEU A 64 -4.31 0.25 -11.58
CA LEU A 64 -5.54 -0.07 -10.84
C LEU A 64 -6.06 1.11 -10.00
N PHE A 65 -5.20 2.05 -9.59
CA PHE A 65 -5.54 3.03 -8.54
C PHE A 65 -5.20 4.49 -8.86
N ASP A 66 -4.55 4.79 -9.98
CA ASP A 66 -4.15 6.15 -10.40
C ASP A 66 -5.35 7.09 -10.61
N ALA A 67 -6.56 6.56 -10.79
CA ALA A 67 -7.77 7.38 -10.84
C ALA A 67 -8.23 7.90 -9.46
N ILE A 68 -7.75 7.29 -8.36
CA ILE A 68 -8.24 7.56 -7.00
C ILE A 68 -7.14 8.16 -6.12
N TYR A 69 -5.91 7.68 -6.25
CA TYR A 69 -4.84 7.98 -5.31
C TYR A 69 -3.60 8.58 -5.99
N PRO A 70 -3.07 9.71 -5.49
CA PRO A 70 -1.88 10.37 -6.05
C PRO A 70 -0.59 9.57 -5.87
N TRP A 71 -0.60 8.60 -4.95
CA TRP A 71 0.53 7.74 -4.64
C TRP A 71 0.46 6.37 -5.35
N ALA A 72 -0.51 6.18 -6.26
CA ALA A 72 -0.64 4.93 -6.99
C ALA A 72 0.66 4.59 -7.74
N GLY A 73 1.18 3.37 -7.51
CA GLY A 73 2.45 2.92 -8.09
C GLY A 73 3.70 3.39 -7.36
N GLN A 74 3.57 4.01 -6.18
CA GLN A 74 4.70 4.35 -5.33
C GLN A 74 4.89 3.29 -4.24
N ASP A 75 6.15 3.10 -3.82
CA ASP A 75 6.50 2.21 -2.73
C ASP A 75 6.01 2.79 -1.38
N ARG A 76 5.51 1.91 -0.51
CA ARG A 76 5.03 2.29 0.82
C ARG A 76 6.09 2.96 1.69
N THR A 77 7.36 2.57 1.57
CA THR A 77 8.49 3.20 2.25
C THR A 77 8.67 4.67 1.86
N GLN A 78 8.16 5.08 0.70
CA GLN A 78 8.17 6.48 0.25
C GLN A 78 6.94 7.23 0.76
N THR A 79 5.78 6.57 0.77
CA THR A 79 4.49 7.22 1.06
C THR A 79 4.14 7.24 2.54
N ALA A 80 4.57 6.22 3.29
CA ALA A 80 4.34 6.07 4.71
C ALA A 80 5.52 5.34 5.41
N PRO A 81 6.72 5.96 5.44
CA PRO A 81 7.94 5.36 6.01
C PRO A 81 7.76 4.95 7.48
N ASP A 82 7.03 5.76 8.25
CA ASP A 82 6.86 5.58 9.70
C ASP A 82 5.89 4.44 10.06
N LEU A 83 5.22 3.85 9.06
CA LEU A 83 4.34 2.70 9.26
C LEU A 83 4.98 1.37 8.88
N ALA A 84 6.28 1.36 8.55
CA ALA A 84 7.00 0.14 8.26
C ALA A 84 6.85 -0.82 9.46
N VAL A 85 6.16 -1.94 9.24
CA VAL A 85 6.00 -2.97 10.28
C VAL A 85 7.34 -3.67 10.43
N SER A 86 8.15 -3.21 11.38
CA SER A 86 9.32 -3.96 11.83
C SER A 86 8.82 -5.17 12.63
N LYS A 87 9.27 -6.38 12.28
CA LYS A 87 9.17 -7.53 13.19
C LYS A 87 9.82 -7.12 14.50
N ALA A 88 9.04 -7.00 15.57
CA ALA A 88 9.57 -6.84 16.91
C ALA A 88 10.60 -7.96 17.13
N GLY A 89 11.86 -7.57 17.32
CA GLY A 89 12.97 -8.49 17.56
C GLY A 89 12.62 -9.42 18.71
N GLY A 90 12.85 -10.72 18.49
CA GLY A 90 12.54 -11.73 19.49
C GLY A 90 13.27 -11.48 20.80
N HIS A 91 12.52 -11.18 21.86
CA HIS A 91 12.98 -11.43 23.22
C HIS A 91 12.68 -12.89 23.56
N GLY A 92 13.48 -13.80 22.99
CA GLY A 92 13.65 -15.12 23.61
C GLY A 92 14.46 -14.94 24.89
N PRO A 93 14.17 -15.66 25.98
CA PRO A 93 14.83 -15.46 27.26
C PRO A 93 16.34 -15.68 27.09
N THR A 94 17.13 -14.68 27.47
CA THR A 94 18.58 -14.76 27.54
C THR A 94 18.97 -15.86 28.52
N ARG A 95 19.49 -16.98 28.00
CA ARG A 95 20.16 -17.99 28.84
C ARG A 95 21.45 -17.34 29.38
N PRO A 96 21.70 -17.34 30.70
CA PRO A 96 22.95 -16.82 31.22
C PRO A 96 24.10 -17.74 30.81
N ASN A 97 25.06 -17.18 30.06
CA ASN A 97 26.35 -17.80 29.83
C ASN A 97 27.09 -17.92 31.16
N THR A 98 27.14 -19.12 31.72
CA THR A 98 28.19 -19.50 32.66
C THR A 98 28.97 -20.67 32.07
N CYS A 99 30.08 -20.34 31.44
CA CYS A 99 31.23 -21.23 31.39
C CYS A 99 32.48 -20.34 31.43
N SER A 100 33.15 -20.35 32.57
CA SER A 100 34.49 -19.82 32.81
C SER A 100 35.42 -21.03 33.08
N PRO A 101 36.74 -20.85 32.94
CA PRO A 101 37.64 -21.66 32.10
C PRO A 101 37.93 -23.07 32.57
#